data_AF-A0A931VC27-F1
#
_entry.id   AF-A0A931VC27-F1
#
_cell.length_a   1.000
_cell.length_b   1.000
_cell.length_c   1.000
_cell.angle_alpha   90.00
_cell.angle_beta   90.00
_cell.angle_gamma   90.00
#
_symmetry.space_group_name_H-M   'P 1'
#
loop_
_entity.id
_entity.type
_entity.pdbx_description
1 polymer ?
#
loop_
_entity_poly.entity_id
_entity_poly.type
_entity_poly.pdbx_seq_one_letter_code
_entity_poly.pdbx_strand_id
1 'polypeptide(L)'
;MKIKLVLCCIALLLSGCASMTNRLNATRKAVDNGLIGGLNESNKFTGITWRFPNPPLGPYTEVTGIEAKITEGPRSGGVVVFYLGKSWRTKEWEVFSALINEDGKWKPLLVELPQLTKGISQPTNAPYSSPAAGSKR
;
A
#
# COMPACT_ATOMS: atom_id res chain seq x y z
N MET A 1 -9.67 -23.16 -38.63
CA MET A 1 -8.83 -22.30 -37.77
C MET A 1 -9.66 -21.40 -36.83
N LYS A 2 -10.47 -21.95 -35.92
CA LYS A 2 -11.30 -21.17 -34.96
C LYS A 2 -11.00 -21.47 -33.47
N ILE A 3 -10.27 -22.55 -33.18
CA ILE A 3 -9.96 -23.01 -31.81
C ILE A 3 -8.87 -22.16 -31.13
N LYS A 4 -7.96 -21.54 -31.89
CA LYS A 4 -6.85 -20.75 -31.32
C LYS A 4 -7.30 -19.41 -30.69
N LEU A 5 -8.46 -18.88 -31.08
CA LEU A 5 -8.95 -17.58 -30.58
C LEU A 5 -9.61 -17.70 -29.19
N VAL A 6 -10.24 -18.84 -28.90
CA VAL A 6 -10.96 -19.07 -27.62
C VAL A 6 -9.97 -19.28 -26.46
N LEU A 7 -8.82 -19.91 -26.71
CA LEU A 7 -7.80 -20.16 -25.68
C LEU A 7 -7.16 -18.87 -25.15
N CYS A 8 -7.06 -17.82 -25.99
CA CYS A 8 -6.43 -16.55 -25.63
C CYS A 8 -7.29 -15.73 -24.65
N CYS A 9 -8.62 -15.78 -24.80
CA CYS A 9 -9.55 -15.06 -23.91
C CYS A 9 -9.58 -15.64 -22.48
N ILE A 10 -9.40 -16.95 -22.32
CA ILE A 10 -9.39 -17.60 -21.00
C ILE A 10 -8.10 -17.27 -20.24
N ALA A 11 -6.96 -17.15 -20.93
CA ALA A 11 -5.69 -16.77 -20.32
C ALA A 11 -5.66 -15.31 -19.82
N LEU A 12 -6.40 -14.41 -20.47
CA LEU A 12 -6.50 -13.00 -20.08
C LEU A 12 -7.35 -12.77 -18.82
N LEU A 13 -8.28 -13.67 -18.51
CA LEU A 13 -9.10 -13.59 -17.29
C LEU A 13 -8.34 -14.07 -16.03
N LEU A 14 -7.31 -14.91 -16.18
CA LEU A 14 -6.51 -15.41 -15.06
C LEU A 14 -5.39 -14.45 -14.64
N SER A 15 -4.87 -13.64 -15.56
CA SER A 15 -3.76 -12.72 -15.28
C SER A 15 -4.17 -11.44 -14.55
N GLY A 16 -5.44 -11.03 -14.63
CA GLY A 16 -5.99 -9.89 -13.89
C GLY A 16 -6.14 -10.15 -12.38
N CYS A 17 -6.53 -11.37 -11.99
CA CYS A 17 -6.77 -11.72 -10.59
C CYS A 17 -5.47 -11.89 -9.79
N ALA A 18 -4.42 -12.47 -10.37
CA ALA A 18 -3.16 -12.70 -9.65
C ALA A 18 -2.49 -11.38 -9.18
N SER A 19 -2.57 -10.33 -10.00
CA SER A 19 -2.01 -9.01 -9.64
C SER A 19 -2.74 -8.38 -8.45
N MET A 20 -4.07 -8.52 -8.37
CA MET A 20 -4.87 -7.99 -7.27
C MET A 20 -4.68 -8.81 -5.99
N THR A 21 -4.64 -10.15 -6.11
CA THR A 21 -4.38 -11.06 -4.99
C THR A 21 -3.02 -10.81 -4.34
N ASN A 22 -1.96 -10.56 -5.12
CA ASN A 22 -0.62 -10.33 -4.58
C ASN A 22 -0.52 -9.04 -3.76
N ARG A 23 -1.24 -7.99 -4.15
CA ARG A 23 -1.25 -6.70 -3.45
C ARG A 23 -2.01 -6.80 -2.12
N LEU A 24 -3.18 -7.43 -2.13
CA LEU A 24 -3.95 -7.69 -0.90
C LEU A 24 -3.20 -8.61 0.05
N ASN A 25 -2.49 -9.63 -0.46
CA ASN A 25 -1.66 -10.50 0.35
C ASN A 25 -0.48 -9.74 0.97
N ALA A 26 0.17 -8.83 0.24
CA ALA A 26 1.22 -7.98 0.79
C ALA A 26 0.71 -7.08 1.91
N THR A 27 -0.49 -6.49 1.76
CA THR A 27 -1.14 -5.71 2.82
C THR A 27 -1.42 -6.57 4.05
N ARG A 28 -2.04 -7.74 3.88
CA ARG A 28 -2.33 -8.67 4.98
C ARG A 28 -1.05 -9.07 5.71
N LYS A 29 -0.03 -9.48 4.96
CA LYS A 29 1.27 -9.84 5.53
C LYS A 29 1.92 -8.69 6.29
N ALA A 30 1.79 -7.45 5.83
CA ALA A 30 2.32 -6.29 6.55
C ALA A 30 1.58 -6.06 7.89
N VAL A 31 0.25 -6.22 7.90
CA VAL A 31 -0.55 -6.14 9.14
C VAL A 31 -0.23 -7.31 10.08
N ASP A 32 -0.23 -8.54 9.58
CA ASP A 32 0.00 -9.75 10.37
C ASP A 32 1.43 -9.78 10.98
N ASN A 33 2.40 -9.18 10.29
CA ASN A 33 3.77 -9.03 10.80
C ASN A 33 3.95 -7.82 11.73
N GLY A 34 2.89 -7.07 12.05
CA GLY A 34 2.97 -5.90 12.92
C GLY A 34 3.70 -4.70 12.31
N LEU A 35 3.87 -4.65 10.98
CA LEU A 35 4.58 -3.56 10.29
C LEU A 35 3.74 -2.29 10.14
N ILE A 36 2.45 -2.33 10.50
CA ILE A 36 1.54 -1.18 10.42
C ILE A 36 0.94 -0.93 11.80
N GLY A 37 1.45 0.10 12.48
CA GLY A 37 0.98 0.49 13.81
C GLY A 37 -0.50 0.83 13.81
N GLY A 38 -1.21 0.37 14.84
CA GLY A 38 -2.65 0.61 15.00
C GLY A 38 -3.56 -0.37 14.24
N LEU A 39 -2.99 -1.31 13.47
CA LEU A 39 -3.68 -2.47 12.89
C LEU A 39 -3.03 -3.76 13.40
N ASN A 40 -3.81 -4.83 13.47
CA ASN A 40 -3.32 -6.15 13.88
C ASN A 40 -4.01 -7.28 13.08
N GLU A 41 -3.60 -8.52 13.32
CA GLU A 41 -4.06 -9.73 12.61
C GLU A 41 -5.58 -9.99 12.73
N SER A 42 -6.23 -9.39 13.73
CA SER A 42 -7.68 -9.45 13.91
C SER A 42 -8.43 -8.52 12.95
N ASN A 43 -7.75 -7.55 12.34
CA ASN A 43 -8.35 -6.68 11.36
C ASN A 43 -8.53 -7.39 10.01
N LYS A 44 -9.78 -7.50 9.55
CA LYS A 44 -10.10 -7.97 8.19
C LYS A 44 -10.51 -6.80 7.32
N PHE A 45 -10.18 -6.90 6.03
CA PHE A 45 -10.31 -5.80 5.08
C PHE A 45 -10.98 -6.29 3.79
N THR A 46 -11.88 -5.47 3.24
CA THR A 46 -12.34 -5.55 1.86
C THR A 46 -11.97 -4.25 1.16
N GLY A 47 -11.42 -4.31 -0.05
CA GLY A 47 -10.90 -3.11 -0.69
C GLY A 47 -10.81 -3.15 -2.19
N ILE A 48 -10.74 -1.95 -2.77
CA ILE A 48 -10.61 -1.72 -4.21
C ILE A 48 -9.19 -1.23 -4.47
N THR A 49 -8.50 -1.92 -5.37
CA THR A 49 -7.16 -1.51 -5.80
C THR A 49 -7.28 -0.46 -6.89
N TRP A 50 -6.52 0.62 -6.76
CA TRP A 50 -6.41 1.67 -7.77
C TRP A 50 -4.94 1.95 -8.09
N ARG A 51 -4.67 2.46 -9.30
CA ARG A 51 -3.31 2.70 -9.80
C ARG A 51 -3.08 4.20 -9.96
N PHE A 52 -1.85 4.63 -9.71
CA PHE A 52 -1.46 6.00 -10.02
C PHE A 52 -1.20 6.14 -11.53
N PRO A 53 -1.61 7.26 -12.16
CA PRO A 53 -1.44 7.47 -13.59
C PRO A 53 0.03 7.60 -14.02
N ASN A 54 0.96 7.86 -13.08
CA ASN A 54 2.38 7.94 -13.37
C ASN A 54 3.18 7.06 -12.39
N PRO A 55 4.00 6.10 -12.85
CA PRO A 55 4.88 5.34 -11.97
C PRO A 55 6.03 6.23 -11.48
N PRO A 56 6.44 6.13 -10.20
CA PRO A 56 7.35 7.11 -9.60
C PRO A 56 8.84 6.89 -9.95
N LEU A 57 9.59 7.99 -9.85
CA LEU A 57 11.03 7.97 -9.57
C LEU A 57 11.20 7.57 -8.10
N GLY A 58 11.86 6.45 -7.81
CA GLY A 58 12.05 5.94 -6.45
C GLY A 58 12.43 4.46 -6.41
N PRO A 59 12.42 3.82 -5.23
CA PRO A 59 12.80 2.41 -5.07
C PRO A 59 11.75 1.42 -5.58
N TYR A 60 10.70 1.89 -6.26
CA TYR A 60 9.58 1.05 -6.67
C TYR A 60 9.39 1.10 -8.18
N THR A 61 9.26 -0.07 -8.81
CA THR A 61 8.99 -0.19 -10.25
C THR A 61 7.52 0.06 -10.59
N GLU A 62 6.64 -0.11 -9.61
CA GLU A 62 5.21 0.12 -9.72
C GLU A 62 4.69 0.67 -8.39
N VAL A 63 3.73 1.59 -8.42
CA VAL A 63 3.03 2.07 -7.22
C VAL A 63 1.52 2.04 -7.43
N THR A 64 0.81 1.64 -6.39
CA THR A 64 -0.64 1.43 -6.38
C THR A 64 -1.19 1.79 -5.00
N GLY A 65 -2.50 2.00 -4.91
CA GLY A 65 -3.20 2.14 -3.65
C GLY A 65 -4.28 1.09 -3.48
N ILE A 66 -4.62 0.77 -2.23
CA ILE A 66 -5.79 0.00 -1.85
C ILE A 66 -6.58 0.85 -0.87
N GLU A 67 -7.79 1.24 -1.24
CA GLU A 67 -8.76 1.75 -0.28
C GLU A 67 -9.56 0.57 0.26
N ALA A 68 -9.57 0.39 1.57
CA ALA A 68 -10.19 -0.73 2.22
C ALA A 68 -11.09 -0.32 3.39
N LYS A 69 -12.21 -1.01 3.53
CA LYS A 69 -13.06 -0.97 4.71
C LYS A 69 -12.63 -2.06 5.68
N ILE A 70 -12.48 -1.70 6.95
CA ILE A 70 -12.21 -2.65 8.03
C ILE A 70 -13.54 -3.33 8.37
N THR A 71 -13.63 -4.63 8.11
CA THR A 71 -14.85 -5.42 8.33
C THR A 71 -14.87 -6.08 9.71
N GLU A 72 -13.70 -6.37 10.28
CA GLU A 72 -13.54 -7.03 11.59
C GLU A 72 -12.38 -6.42 12.40
N GLY A 73 -12.39 -6.63 13.71
CA GLY A 73 -11.36 -6.17 14.65
C GLY A 73 -11.69 -4.84 15.37
N PRO A 74 -10.77 -4.32 16.21
CA PRO A 74 -11.01 -3.17 17.10
C PRO A 74 -11.38 -1.85 16.41
N ARG A 75 -11.15 -1.77 15.10
CA ARG A 75 -11.41 -0.59 14.26
C ARG A 75 -12.44 -0.88 13.15
N SER A 76 -13.29 -1.89 13.35
CA SER A 76 -14.33 -2.26 12.39
C SER A 76 -15.23 -1.06 12.05
N GLY A 77 -15.62 -0.96 10.78
CA GLY A 77 -16.34 0.18 10.22
C GLY A 77 -15.44 1.31 9.71
N GLY A 78 -14.17 1.35 10.13
CA GLY A 78 -13.19 2.34 9.66
C GLY A 78 -12.79 2.14 8.19
N VAL A 79 -12.26 3.20 7.58
CA VAL A 79 -11.69 3.18 6.23
C VAL A 79 -10.19 3.42 6.34
N VAL A 80 -9.41 2.60 5.64
CA VAL A 80 -7.95 2.68 5.58
C VAL A 80 -7.51 2.72 4.13
N VAL A 81 -6.49 3.51 3.83
CA VAL A 81 -5.82 3.56 2.54
C VAL A 81 -4.40 3.03 2.72
N PHE A 82 -4.04 2.01 1.96
CA PHE A 82 -2.69 1.48 1.89
C PHE A 82 -2.04 1.92 0.59
N TYR A 83 -0.83 2.44 0.67
CA TYR A 83 0.02 2.72 -0.48
C TYR A 83 1.07 1.62 -0.60
N LEU A 84 1.10 0.97 -1.76
CA LEU A 84 1.98 -0.16 -2.03
C LEU A 84 2.92 0.16 -3.18
N GLY A 85 4.16 -0.28 -3.01
CA GLY A 85 5.20 -0.22 -4.03
C GLY A 85 5.71 -1.61 -4.35
N LYS A 86 5.96 -1.89 -5.63
CA LYS A 86 6.68 -3.10 -6.04
C LYS A 86 8.17 -2.83 -6.04
N SER A 87 8.90 -3.47 -5.13
CA SER A 87 10.32 -3.27 -4.92
C SER A 87 11.14 -3.55 -6.19
N TRP A 88 12.02 -2.64 -6.58
CA TRP A 88 12.97 -2.92 -7.65
C TRP A 88 13.96 -4.03 -7.30
N ARG A 89 14.30 -4.18 -6.00
CA ARG A 89 15.29 -5.14 -5.49
C ARG A 89 14.70 -6.52 -5.28
N THR A 90 13.62 -6.63 -4.51
CA THR A 90 13.01 -7.94 -4.16
C THR A 90 11.94 -8.37 -5.15
N LYS A 91 11.45 -7.47 -6.01
CA LYS A 91 10.29 -7.67 -6.91
C LYS A 91 8.96 -7.95 -6.21
N GLU A 92 8.93 -7.84 -4.88
CA GLU A 92 7.76 -8.04 -4.05
C GLU A 92 6.97 -6.73 -3.85
N TRP A 93 5.68 -6.86 -3.56
CA TRP A 93 4.85 -5.74 -3.11
C TRP A 93 5.08 -5.49 -1.63
N GLU A 94 5.26 -4.23 -1.26
CA GLU A 94 5.43 -3.79 0.12
C GLU A 94 4.57 -2.55 0.38
N VAL A 95 3.95 -2.49 1.56
CA VAL A 95 3.23 -1.30 2.02
C VAL A 95 4.28 -0.31 2.52
N PHE A 96 4.29 0.90 1.96
CA PHE A 96 5.24 1.95 2.37
C PHE A 96 4.57 3.13 3.07
N SER A 97 3.25 3.22 3.01
CA SER A 97 2.46 4.22 3.74
C SER A 97 1.04 3.72 3.94
N ALA A 98 0.42 4.11 5.05
CA ALA A 98 -0.97 3.81 5.35
C ALA A 98 -1.63 5.01 6.04
N LEU A 99 -2.88 5.27 5.70
CA LEU A 99 -3.72 6.31 6.31
C LEU A 99 -5.00 5.68 6.81
N ILE A 100 -5.48 6.07 7.98
CA ILE A 100 -6.80 5.70 8.48
C ILE A 100 -7.70 6.94 8.55
N ASN A 101 -8.97 6.79 8.17
CA ASN A 101 -9.98 7.80 8.39
C ASN A 101 -10.56 7.62 9.80
N GLU A 102 -10.26 8.55 10.69
CA GLU A 102 -10.81 8.65 12.03
C GLU A 102 -11.55 9.97 12.15
N ASP A 103 -12.86 9.92 12.44
CA ASP A 103 -13.72 11.09 12.63
C ASP A 103 -13.71 12.08 11.45
N GLY A 104 -13.68 11.53 10.22
CA GLY A 104 -13.65 12.33 8.99
C GLY A 104 -12.29 12.92 8.66
N LYS A 105 -11.22 12.56 9.40
CA LYS A 105 -9.86 13.04 9.18
C LYS A 105 -8.92 11.88 8.87
N TRP A 106 -8.11 12.06 7.82
CA TRP A 106 -7.04 11.12 7.50
C TRP A 106 -5.86 11.30 8.45
N LYS A 107 -5.50 10.23 9.15
CA LYS A 107 -4.33 10.17 10.03
C LYS A 107 -3.33 9.14 9.51
N PRO A 108 -2.02 9.45 9.53
CA PRO A 108 -1.02 8.47 9.15
C PRO A 108 -0.91 7.35 10.18
N LEU A 109 -0.77 6.12 9.70
CA LEU A 109 -0.34 4.98 10.49
C LEU A 109 1.17 4.82 10.33
N LEU A 110 1.85 4.44 11.42
CA LEU A 110 3.27 4.15 11.37
C LEU A 110 3.50 2.89 10.53
N VAL A 111 4.35 2.97 9.50
CA VAL A 111 4.69 1.82 8.64
C VAL A 111 6.18 1.53 8.74
N GLU A 112 6.54 0.30 9.06
CA GLU A 112 7.91 -0.19 9.07
C GLU A 112 8.24 -0.92 7.76
N LEU A 113 9.30 -0.48 7.08
CA LEU A 113 9.74 -1.13 5.84
C LEU A 113 10.65 -2.34 6.16
N PRO A 114 10.36 -3.55 5.64
CA PRO A 114 11.11 -4.77 5.96
C PRO A 114 12.62 -4.70 5.65
N GLN A 115 13.02 -3.85 4.69
CA GLN A 115 14.39 -3.77 4.19
C GLN A 115 15.26 -2.74 4.93
N LEU A 116 14.67 -1.86 5.75
CA LEU A 116 15.40 -0.88 6.56
C LEU A 116 15.74 -1.41 7.96
N THR A 117 15.07 -2.48 8.40
CA THR A 117 15.27 -3.06 9.74
C THR A 117 16.59 -3.83 9.89
N LYS A 118 17.25 -4.20 8.78
CA LYS A 118 18.63 -4.71 8.81
C LYS A 118 19.61 -3.62 8.36
N GLY A 119 19.97 -2.74 9.29
CA GLY A 119 21.24 -2.01 9.23
C GLY A 119 21.22 -0.49 9.09
N ILE A 120 20.12 0.21 9.41
CA ILE A 120 20.17 1.67 9.53
C ILE A 120 19.45 2.10 10.82
N SER A 121 20.23 2.50 11.82
CA SER A 121 19.74 3.33 12.93
C SER A 121 18.98 4.52 12.35
N GLN A 122 17.70 4.67 12.72
CA GLN A 122 16.84 5.78 12.33
C GLN A 122 17.60 7.11 12.44
N PRO A 123 17.57 8.01 11.42
CA PRO A 123 17.96 9.38 11.67
C PRO A 123 16.91 10.01 12.57
N THR A 124 17.35 10.34 13.78
CA THR A 124 16.64 11.09 14.81
C THR A 124 16.03 12.36 14.21
N ASN A 125 14.73 12.55 14.43
CA ASN A 125 13.93 13.77 14.28
C ASN A 125 14.69 15.03 13.81
N ALA A 126 14.57 15.37 12.52
CA ALA A 126 14.79 16.74 12.07
C ALA A 126 13.44 17.47 12.06
N PRO A 127 13.27 18.61 12.76
CA PRO A 127 12.05 19.39 12.69
C PRO A 127 11.88 19.96 11.29
N TYR A 128 10.69 19.78 10.71
CA TYR A 128 10.30 20.34 9.42
C TYR A 128 10.31 21.89 9.53
N SER A 129 11.36 22.54 9.03
CA SER A 129 11.38 23.99 8.86
C SER A 129 10.53 24.36 7.65
N SER A 130 9.36 24.96 7.90
CA SER A 130 8.45 25.52 6.91
C SER A 130 9.17 26.60 6.06
N PRO A 131 9.10 26.58 4.73
CA PRO A 131 9.62 27.69 3.93
C PRO A 131 8.72 28.92 4.10
N ALA A 132 9.34 30.04 4.44
CA ALA A 132 8.70 31.33 4.61
C ALA A 132 8.03 31.80 3.31
N ALA A 133 6.81 32.33 3.43
CA ALA A 133 6.06 32.95 2.37
C ALA A 133 6.84 34.14 1.79
N GLY A 134 7.30 33.99 0.55
CA GLY A 134 7.90 35.07 -0.23
C GLY A 134 6.81 36.00 -0.76
N SER A 135 6.61 37.12 -0.07
CA SER A 135 5.93 38.30 -0.60
C SER A 135 6.71 38.83 -1.82
N LYS A 136 6.04 38.97 -2.95
CA LYS A 136 6.48 39.87 -4.03
C LYS A 136 5.37 40.88 -4.30
N ARG A 137 5.77 42.14 -4.23
CA ARG A 137 5.02 43.34 -4.60
C ARG A 137 4.71 43.36 -6.08
#